data_AF-A0A7V8FSV5-F1
#
_entry.id   AF-A0A7V8FSV5-F1
#
_cell.length_a   1.000
_cell.length_b   1.000
_cell.length_c   1.000
_cell.angle_alpha   90.00
_cell.angle_beta   90.00
_cell.angle_gamma   90.00
#
_symmetry.space_group_name_H-M   'P 1'
#
loop_
_entity.id
_entity.type
_entity.pdbx_description
1 polymer ?
#
loop_
_entity_poly.entity_id
_entity_poly.type
_entity_poly.pdbx_seq_one_letter_code
_entity_poly.pdbx_strand_id
1 'polypeptide(L)'
;MSQAGYDASSAVLSTAPSMPTAADAAVGIFDSGVGGLSVLRHIHAALPREQLLYFADSGYAPYGDKTEAEIVERSLAIAAFFVGQRVKALVVACNTATAAAIQAIRARWPQLVVVGIEPGLKPAAQLTQSGTVGVLATRSTLASKRFALLQQQMQSQYRVRFLPQACVGLVDLIEKGELYSPATVGLLERYLAPLLEQGADTLVLGCTHYPFVREAIDGVCRRLAGKEAAIVDTGQAVTRQLLRLLETGRAARRQRAGLAVRLHHGQPLHTGTGLPWLAAAGSACPRPATAKRRRLTRRFTAFSSAIANSVAIPPRTLYNRLLH
;
A
#
# COMPACT_ATOMS: atom_id res chain seq x y z
N MET A 1 2.94 -53.32 45.84
CA MET A 1 2.61 -53.50 44.41
C MET A 1 1.53 -52.48 44.06
N SER A 2 1.69 -51.76 42.92
CA SER A 2 0.79 -50.73 42.35
C SER A 2 0.77 -49.39 43.11
N GLN A 3 1.49 -48.31 42.77
CA GLN A 3 1.67 -47.49 41.53
C GLN A 3 0.43 -46.75 41.01
N ALA A 4 0.35 -45.45 41.33
CA ALA A 4 0.05 -44.30 40.44
C ALA A 4 0.07 -43.04 41.33
N GLY A 5 0.98 -42.07 41.24
CA GLY A 5 1.71 -41.55 40.09
C GLY A 5 1.16 -40.16 39.74
N TYR A 6 1.26 -39.20 40.68
CA TYR A 6 0.94 -37.79 40.45
C TYR A 6 2.25 -37.02 40.60
N ASP A 7 2.98 -36.87 39.50
CA ASP A 7 4.15 -35.99 39.45
C ASP A 7 3.92 -34.89 38.43
N ALA A 8 3.98 -33.67 38.96
CA ALA A 8 4.01 -32.43 38.22
C ALA A 8 5.35 -32.30 37.46
N SER A 9 5.36 -31.40 36.48
CA SER A 9 6.54 -30.89 35.76
C SER A 9 6.88 -31.61 34.45
N SER A 10 6.29 -31.12 33.35
CA SER A 10 7.05 -30.50 32.25
C SER A 10 6.06 -30.02 31.19
N ALA A 11 5.44 -28.87 31.46
CA ALA A 11 4.83 -28.11 30.39
C ALA A 11 5.95 -27.66 29.45
N VAL A 12 6.02 -28.30 28.29
CA VAL A 12 6.84 -27.88 27.15
C VAL A 12 6.38 -26.46 26.80
N LEU A 13 7.10 -25.47 27.32
CA LEU A 13 7.02 -24.10 26.87
C LEU A 13 7.43 -24.09 25.39
N SER A 14 6.41 -24.09 24.53
CA SER A 14 6.55 -23.78 23.12
C SER A 14 7.21 -22.41 23.01
N THR A 15 8.52 -22.41 22.76
CA THR A 15 9.27 -21.22 22.41
C THR A 15 8.86 -20.83 21.00
N ALA A 16 7.72 -20.15 20.87
CA ALA A 16 7.45 -19.35 19.70
C ALA A 16 8.66 -18.42 19.53
N PRO A 17 9.34 -18.42 18.36
CA PRO A 17 10.53 -17.61 18.18
C PRO A 17 10.12 -16.15 18.42
N SER A 18 10.60 -15.58 19.53
CA SER A 18 10.49 -14.15 19.79
C SER A 18 11.20 -13.49 18.62
N MET A 19 10.46 -12.82 17.74
CA MET A 19 11.09 -12.00 16.72
C MET A 19 11.75 -10.83 17.49
N PRO A 20 13.08 -10.81 17.64
CA PRO A 20 13.73 -9.64 18.17
C PRO A 20 13.76 -8.69 16.99
N THR A 21 12.80 -7.78 16.90
CA THR A 21 12.87 -6.75 15.89
C THR A 21 13.85 -5.71 16.38
N ALA A 22 15.13 -6.09 16.27
CA ALA A 22 16.26 -5.20 16.38
C ALA A 22 15.89 -3.92 15.65
N ALA A 23 16.14 -2.76 16.26
CA ALA A 23 15.84 -1.46 15.67
C ALA A 23 16.43 -1.32 14.25
N ASP A 24 17.40 -2.17 13.91
CA ASP A 24 18.07 -2.29 12.63
C ASP A 24 17.36 -3.08 11.53
N ALA A 25 16.30 -3.84 11.85
CA ALA A 25 15.51 -4.57 10.86
C ALA A 25 14.72 -3.61 9.94
N ALA A 26 14.46 -4.05 8.72
CA ALA A 26 13.74 -3.25 7.73
C ALA A 26 12.24 -3.15 8.03
N VAL A 27 11.59 -2.09 7.54
CA VAL A 27 10.13 -2.01 7.42
C VAL A 27 9.73 -2.60 6.07
N GLY A 28 8.88 -3.61 6.09
CA GLY A 28 8.25 -4.16 4.91
C GLY A 28 7.06 -3.32 4.48
N ILE A 29 6.92 -3.10 3.18
CA ILE A 29 5.81 -2.36 2.56
C ILE A 29 5.36 -3.17 1.35
N PHE A 30 4.07 -3.47 1.23
CA PHE A 30 3.57 -4.11 0.02
C PHE A 30 2.29 -3.48 -0.50
N ASP A 31 2.14 -3.55 -1.81
CA ASP A 31 0.94 -3.15 -2.52
C ASP A 31 0.65 -4.14 -3.66
N SER A 32 -0.58 -4.12 -4.14
CA SER A 32 -1.01 -4.86 -5.32
C SER A 32 -0.20 -4.50 -6.58
N GLY A 33 0.44 -3.33 -6.63
CA GLY A 33 1.26 -2.93 -7.75
C GLY A 33 2.20 -1.78 -7.39
N VAL A 34 2.20 -0.76 -8.24
CA VAL A 34 3.09 0.40 -8.11
C VAL A 34 2.46 1.57 -7.35
N GLY A 35 1.15 1.50 -7.06
CA GLY A 35 0.40 2.51 -6.31
C GLY A 35 1.03 2.79 -4.96
N GLY A 36 1.46 1.74 -4.25
CA GLY A 36 2.10 1.81 -2.94
C GLY A 36 3.39 2.63 -2.88
N LEU A 37 3.99 2.98 -4.02
CA LEU A 37 5.12 3.91 -4.07
C LEU A 37 4.75 5.30 -3.53
N SER A 38 3.48 5.71 -3.61
CA SER A 38 3.02 6.96 -2.98
C SER A 38 3.20 6.89 -1.46
N VAL A 39 2.77 5.81 -0.82
CA VAL A 39 2.95 5.57 0.62
C VAL A 39 4.43 5.43 0.98
N LEU A 40 5.20 4.68 0.17
CA LEU A 40 6.65 4.54 0.34
C LEU A 40 7.35 5.90 0.39
N ARG A 41 6.95 6.85 -0.49
CA ARG A 41 7.50 8.21 -0.53
C ARG A 41 7.27 8.96 0.78
N HIS A 42 6.05 8.89 1.34
CA HIS A 42 5.77 9.53 2.63
C HIS A 42 6.59 8.93 3.77
N ILE A 43 6.66 7.59 3.82
CA ILE A 43 7.45 6.88 4.83
C ILE A 43 8.92 7.25 4.71
N HIS A 44 9.47 7.25 3.50
CA HIS A 44 10.87 7.58 3.25
C HIS A 44 11.20 9.01 3.67
N ALA A 45 10.34 9.98 3.33
CA ALA A 45 10.55 11.38 3.69
C ALA A 45 10.52 11.62 5.20
N ALA A 46 9.60 10.97 5.92
CA ALA A 46 9.47 11.14 7.37
C ALA A 46 10.47 10.29 8.17
N LEU A 47 10.86 9.13 7.66
CA LEU A 47 11.70 8.14 8.33
C LEU A 47 12.97 7.84 7.52
N PRO A 48 13.84 8.83 7.25
CA PRO A 48 14.99 8.68 6.35
C PRO A 48 16.08 7.73 6.88
N ARG A 49 15.98 7.31 8.16
CA ARG A 49 16.90 6.35 8.81
C ARG A 49 16.44 4.90 8.66
N GLU A 50 15.19 4.68 8.24
CA GLU A 50 14.63 3.34 8.13
C GLU A 50 15.09 2.63 6.86
N GLN A 51 15.37 1.32 6.97
CA GLN A 51 15.54 0.46 5.79
C GLN A 51 14.16 0.03 5.32
N LEU A 52 13.89 0.14 4.01
CA LEU A 52 12.58 -0.13 3.45
C LEU A 52 12.66 -1.29 2.46
N LEU A 53 11.82 -2.30 2.65
CA LEU A 53 11.66 -3.41 1.73
C LEU A 53 10.29 -3.30 1.09
N TYR A 54 10.25 -3.04 -0.22
CA TYR A 54 9.00 -2.87 -0.95
C TYR A 54 8.69 -4.06 -1.85
N PHE A 55 7.46 -4.55 -1.81
CA PHE A 55 6.97 -5.61 -2.68
C PHE A 55 5.78 -5.11 -3.50
N ALA A 56 5.97 -5.03 -4.83
CA ALA A 56 4.91 -4.78 -5.79
C ALA A 56 4.37 -6.11 -6.32
N ASP A 57 3.11 -6.42 -6.03
CA ASP A 57 2.47 -7.62 -6.55
C ASP A 57 1.87 -7.46 -7.96
N SER A 58 2.56 -6.70 -8.83
CA SER A 58 2.07 -6.33 -10.16
C SER A 58 1.73 -7.52 -11.06
N GLY A 59 2.33 -8.70 -10.81
CA GLY A 59 2.00 -9.94 -11.53
C GLY A 59 0.62 -10.51 -11.18
N TYR A 60 0.04 -10.11 -10.05
CA TYR A 60 -1.29 -10.50 -9.58
C TYR A 60 -2.26 -9.30 -9.57
N ALA A 61 -1.82 -8.12 -9.99
CA ALA A 61 -2.70 -6.96 -10.17
C ALA A 61 -3.74 -7.18 -11.28
N PRO A 62 -4.86 -6.43 -11.26
CA PRO A 62 -5.34 -5.63 -10.14
C PRO A 62 -6.00 -6.51 -9.07
N TYR A 63 -5.95 -6.07 -7.81
CA TYR A 63 -6.68 -6.75 -6.73
C TYR A 63 -8.17 -6.42 -6.74
N GLY A 64 -8.57 -5.28 -7.32
CA GLY A 64 -9.98 -4.84 -7.34
C GLY A 64 -10.95 -5.78 -8.04
N ASP A 65 -10.44 -6.66 -8.91
CA ASP A 65 -11.23 -7.60 -9.71
C ASP A 65 -11.23 -9.03 -9.13
N LYS A 66 -10.63 -9.23 -7.96
CA LYS A 66 -10.46 -10.54 -7.31
C LYS A 66 -11.42 -10.74 -6.16
N THR A 67 -11.68 -11.99 -5.82
CA THR A 67 -12.49 -12.32 -4.65
C THR A 67 -11.72 -12.01 -3.36
N GLU A 68 -12.47 -11.80 -2.27
CA GLU A 68 -11.88 -11.55 -0.95
C GLU A 68 -10.97 -12.71 -0.50
N ALA A 69 -11.37 -13.96 -0.75
CA ALA A 69 -10.59 -15.14 -0.40
C ALA A 69 -9.23 -15.18 -1.13
N GLU A 70 -9.22 -14.92 -2.44
CA GLU A 70 -7.99 -14.83 -3.24
C GLU A 70 -7.04 -13.74 -2.70
N ILE A 71 -7.58 -12.57 -2.35
CA ILE A 71 -6.78 -11.46 -1.82
C ILE A 71 -6.20 -11.82 -0.44
N VAL A 72 -6.98 -12.48 0.42
CA VAL A 72 -6.53 -12.95 1.73
C VAL A 72 -5.39 -13.95 1.59
N GLU A 73 -5.56 -14.99 0.77
CA GLU A 73 -4.54 -16.01 0.55
C GLU A 73 -3.24 -15.38 0.02
N ARG A 74 -3.35 -14.53 -1.01
CA ARG A 74 -2.18 -13.86 -1.60
C ARG A 74 -1.49 -12.94 -0.60
N SER A 75 -2.25 -12.17 0.18
CA SER A 75 -1.70 -11.25 1.18
C SER A 75 -0.99 -11.99 2.32
N LEU A 76 -1.50 -13.14 2.74
CA LEU A 76 -0.84 -14.02 3.72
C LEU A 76 0.48 -14.57 3.18
N ALA A 77 0.54 -14.97 1.90
CA ALA A 77 1.78 -15.42 1.28
C ALA A 77 2.84 -14.30 1.21
N ILE A 78 2.44 -13.07 0.86
CA ILE A 78 3.32 -11.91 0.85
C ILE A 78 3.79 -11.56 2.27
N ALA A 79 2.90 -11.59 3.26
CA ALA A 79 3.26 -11.37 4.66
C ALA A 79 4.27 -12.43 5.16
N ALA A 80 4.09 -13.70 4.78
CA ALA A 80 5.04 -14.77 5.10
C ALA A 80 6.44 -14.51 4.52
N PHE A 81 6.52 -13.98 3.29
CA PHE A 81 7.78 -13.52 2.71
C PHE A 81 8.46 -12.46 3.60
N PHE A 82 7.75 -11.43 4.03
CA PHE A 82 8.29 -10.38 4.89
C PHE A 82 8.74 -10.90 6.27
N VAL A 83 8.00 -11.84 6.85
CA VAL A 83 8.39 -12.52 8.09
C VAL A 83 9.68 -13.31 7.89
N GLY A 84 9.83 -14.01 6.76
CA GLY A 84 11.08 -14.68 6.39
C GLY A 84 12.27 -13.71 6.23
N GLN A 85 12.00 -12.48 5.80
CA GLN A 85 12.98 -11.37 5.73
C GLN A 85 13.22 -10.67 7.07
N ARG A 86 12.58 -11.13 8.16
CA ARG A 86 12.71 -10.60 9.53
C ARG A 86 12.43 -9.10 9.63
N VAL A 87 11.41 -8.60 8.92
CA VAL A 87 11.02 -7.19 9.02
C VAL A 87 10.48 -6.84 10.42
N LYS A 88 10.69 -5.59 10.84
CA LYS A 88 10.16 -5.10 12.12
C LYS A 88 8.73 -4.62 12.10
N ALA A 89 8.27 -4.21 10.94
CA ALA A 89 6.90 -3.81 10.71
C ALA A 89 6.53 -4.16 9.27
N LEU A 90 5.24 -4.36 9.04
CA LEU A 90 4.64 -4.56 7.74
C LEU A 90 3.59 -3.49 7.49
N VAL A 91 3.76 -2.73 6.42
CA VAL A 91 2.78 -1.78 5.91
C VAL A 91 2.06 -2.41 4.73
N VAL A 92 0.75 -2.60 4.87
CA VAL A 92 -0.16 -2.99 3.79
C VAL A 92 -0.57 -1.73 3.05
N ALA A 93 0.24 -1.31 2.07
CA ALA A 93 0.06 -0.10 1.26
C ALA A 93 -0.91 -0.30 0.08
N CYS A 94 -1.93 -1.13 0.28
CA CYS A 94 -3.04 -1.35 -0.66
C CYS A 94 -4.36 -1.24 0.11
N ASN A 95 -5.27 -0.38 -0.35
CA ASN A 95 -6.58 -0.21 0.28
C ASN A 95 -7.40 -1.51 0.19
N THR A 96 -7.38 -2.15 -0.98
CA THR A 96 -8.08 -3.42 -1.22
C THR A 96 -7.51 -4.55 -0.35
N ALA A 97 -6.18 -4.71 -0.29
CA ALA A 97 -5.56 -5.74 0.56
C ALA A 97 -5.76 -5.45 2.06
N THR A 98 -5.74 -4.17 2.48
CA THR A 98 -6.04 -3.81 3.87
C THR A 98 -7.47 -4.17 4.24
N ALA A 99 -8.44 -3.86 3.38
CA ALA A 99 -9.83 -4.16 3.64
C ALA A 99 -10.09 -5.67 3.78
N ALA A 100 -9.49 -6.48 2.91
CA ALA A 100 -9.68 -7.94 2.89
C ALA A 100 -8.84 -8.69 3.93
N ALA A 101 -7.54 -8.39 4.04
CA ALA A 101 -6.58 -9.33 4.63
C ALA A 101 -5.92 -8.88 5.94
N ILE A 102 -6.04 -7.61 6.35
CA ILE A 102 -5.22 -7.11 7.47
C ILE A 102 -5.48 -7.84 8.79
N GLN A 103 -6.72 -8.24 9.04
CA GLN A 103 -7.07 -8.97 10.26
C GLN A 103 -6.50 -10.40 10.23
N ALA A 104 -6.55 -11.06 9.07
CA ALA A 104 -5.95 -12.39 8.89
C ALA A 104 -4.43 -12.35 9.11
N ILE A 105 -3.75 -11.33 8.60
CA ILE A 105 -2.30 -11.14 8.82
C ILE A 105 -2.01 -10.97 10.31
N ARG A 106 -2.74 -10.09 11.01
CA ARG A 106 -2.56 -9.85 12.46
C ARG A 106 -2.84 -11.10 13.30
N ALA A 107 -3.86 -11.87 12.94
CA ALA A 107 -4.18 -13.12 13.63
C ALA A 107 -3.07 -14.17 13.43
N ARG A 108 -2.49 -14.25 12.22
CA ARG A 108 -1.43 -15.21 11.90
C ARG A 108 -0.08 -14.86 12.53
N TRP A 109 0.24 -13.57 12.65
CA TRP A 109 1.47 -13.06 13.28
C TRP A 109 1.18 -11.95 14.31
N PRO A 110 0.68 -12.28 15.51
CA PRO A 110 0.29 -11.28 16.52
C PRO A 110 1.42 -10.37 17.02
N GLN A 111 2.67 -10.85 16.95
CA GLN A 111 3.84 -10.07 17.36
C GLN A 111 4.35 -9.11 16.28
N LEU A 112 3.90 -9.26 15.02
CA LEU A 112 4.32 -8.38 13.93
C LEU A 112 3.55 -7.07 14.00
N VAL A 113 4.27 -5.94 13.96
CA VAL A 113 3.64 -4.62 13.83
C VAL A 113 3.06 -4.50 12.42
N VAL A 114 1.73 -4.56 12.29
CA VAL A 114 1.04 -4.45 10.99
C VAL A 114 0.24 -3.15 10.89
N VAL A 115 0.63 -2.29 9.96
CA VAL A 115 -0.03 -1.04 9.62
C VAL A 115 -0.81 -1.22 8.33
N GLY A 116 -2.09 -0.89 8.36
CA GLY A 116 -2.93 -0.82 7.17
C GLY A 116 -3.15 0.61 6.73
N ILE A 117 -3.74 0.75 5.56
CA ILE A 117 -4.21 2.03 5.06
C ILE A 117 -5.73 2.15 5.22
N GLU A 118 -6.18 3.31 5.67
CA GLU A 118 -7.59 3.68 5.70
C GLU A 118 -7.80 4.89 4.78
N PRO A 119 -8.98 5.03 4.16
CA PRO A 119 -9.31 6.24 3.43
C PRO A 119 -9.25 7.45 4.37
N GLY A 120 -8.81 8.60 3.84
CA GLY A 120 -8.63 9.84 4.59
C GLY A 120 -9.94 10.53 5.04
N LEU A 121 -10.96 9.79 5.46
CA LEU A 121 -12.28 10.34 5.79
C LEU A 121 -12.24 11.25 7.01
N LYS A 122 -11.58 10.83 8.10
CA LYS A 122 -11.44 11.66 9.31
C LYS A 122 -10.74 13.00 9.03
N PRO A 123 -9.52 13.04 8.44
CA PRO A 123 -8.88 14.32 8.15
C PRO A 123 -9.69 15.16 7.15
N ALA A 124 -10.37 14.56 6.17
CA ALA A 124 -11.21 15.32 5.25
C ALA A 124 -12.44 15.93 5.93
N ALA A 125 -13.08 15.20 6.86
CA ALA A 125 -14.19 15.70 7.65
C ALA A 125 -13.80 16.89 8.55
N GLN A 126 -12.54 16.93 8.99
CA GLN A 126 -11.99 18.02 9.79
C GLN A 126 -11.56 19.23 8.94
N LEU A 127 -11.28 19.01 7.64
CA LEU A 127 -10.72 20.01 6.74
C LEU A 127 -11.79 20.76 5.93
N THR A 128 -12.90 20.08 5.60
CA THR A 128 -13.98 20.67 4.80
C THR A 128 -14.60 21.87 5.49
N GLN A 129 -14.86 22.91 4.70
CA GLN A 129 -15.57 24.12 5.11
C GLN A 129 -17.05 24.08 4.67
N SER A 130 -17.34 23.42 3.55
CA SER A 130 -18.71 23.24 3.03
C SER A 130 -19.47 22.13 3.72
N GLY A 131 -18.78 21.24 4.45
CA GLY A 131 -19.35 20.03 5.02
C GLY A 131 -19.56 18.91 3.99
N THR A 132 -19.15 19.11 2.73
CA THR A 132 -19.26 18.11 1.65
C THR A 132 -17.88 17.66 1.18
N VAL A 133 -17.65 16.35 1.20
CA VAL A 133 -16.37 15.74 0.85
C VAL A 133 -16.56 14.75 -0.30
N GLY A 134 -15.83 14.94 -1.41
CA GLY A 134 -15.73 13.96 -2.48
C GLY A 134 -14.75 12.84 -2.13
N VAL A 135 -15.10 11.58 -2.40
CA VAL A 135 -14.23 10.43 -2.11
C VAL A 135 -13.96 9.65 -3.39
N LEU A 136 -12.79 9.87 -3.98
CA LEU A 136 -12.35 9.14 -5.18
C LEU A 136 -11.72 7.81 -4.75
N ALA A 137 -12.29 6.67 -5.14
CA ALA A 137 -11.73 5.37 -4.80
C ALA A 137 -12.06 4.29 -5.85
N THR A 138 -11.47 3.11 -5.68
CA THR A 138 -11.82 1.94 -6.49
C THR A 138 -13.21 1.40 -6.12
N ARG A 139 -13.89 0.74 -7.07
CA ARG A 139 -15.20 0.11 -6.83
C ARG A 139 -15.17 -0.84 -5.63
N SER A 140 -14.14 -1.70 -5.55
CA SER A 140 -13.95 -2.64 -4.45
C SER A 140 -13.83 -1.94 -3.09
N THR A 141 -13.10 -0.82 -3.02
CA THR A 141 -12.98 -0.03 -1.78
C THR A 141 -14.34 0.51 -1.34
N LEU A 142 -15.10 1.11 -2.25
CA LEU A 142 -16.40 1.70 -1.95
C LEU A 142 -17.47 0.66 -1.60
N ALA A 143 -17.38 -0.55 -2.17
CA ALA A 143 -18.28 -1.66 -1.86
C ALA A 143 -17.95 -2.34 -0.52
N SER A 144 -16.81 -2.04 0.10
CA SER A 144 -16.38 -2.75 1.31
C SER A 144 -17.18 -2.34 2.55
N LYS A 145 -17.52 -3.32 3.40
CA LYS A 145 -18.16 -3.08 4.71
C LYS A 145 -17.34 -2.12 5.59
N ARG A 146 -16.01 -2.23 5.52
CA ARG A 146 -15.09 -1.35 6.26
C ARG A 146 -15.26 0.11 5.88
N PHE A 147 -15.35 0.40 4.58
CA PHE A 147 -15.58 1.76 4.08
C PHE A 147 -16.92 2.30 4.57
N ALA A 148 -18.00 1.52 4.42
CA ALA A 148 -19.34 1.93 4.83
C ALA A 148 -19.43 2.26 6.33
N LEU A 149 -18.85 1.42 7.19
CA LEU A 149 -18.81 1.65 8.64
C LEU A 149 -18.02 2.92 8.99
N LEU A 150 -16.84 3.09 8.40
CA LEU A 150 -16.01 4.28 8.64
C LEU A 150 -16.72 5.55 8.15
N GLN A 151 -17.33 5.50 6.96
CA GLN A 151 -18.09 6.61 6.41
C GLN A 151 -19.23 6.99 7.36
N GLN A 152 -20.08 6.03 7.75
CA GLN A 152 -21.21 6.29 8.65
C GLN A 152 -20.75 6.91 9.98
N GLN A 153 -19.69 6.36 10.58
CA GLN A 153 -19.13 6.89 11.82
C GLN A 153 -18.66 8.34 11.65
N MET A 154 -17.92 8.65 10.58
CA MET A 154 -17.39 9.99 10.35
C MET A 154 -18.49 11.00 10.01
N GLN A 155 -19.51 10.62 9.22
CA GLN A 155 -20.66 11.49 8.92
C GLN A 155 -21.40 11.87 10.20
N SER A 156 -21.68 10.89 11.07
CA SER A 156 -22.35 11.15 12.34
C SER A 156 -21.51 12.01 13.28
N GLN A 157 -20.21 11.74 13.37
CA GLN A 157 -19.32 12.41 14.32
C GLN A 157 -19.04 13.87 13.93
N TYR A 158 -18.80 14.15 12.65
CA TYR A 158 -18.40 15.48 12.17
C TYR A 158 -19.54 16.26 11.50
N ARG A 159 -20.72 15.65 11.34
CA ARG A 159 -21.87 16.23 10.61
C ARG A 159 -21.51 16.64 9.18
N VAL A 160 -20.77 15.78 8.49
CA VAL A 160 -20.36 15.97 7.09
C VAL A 160 -21.06 14.99 6.17
N ARG A 161 -21.14 15.32 4.88
CA ARG A 161 -21.64 14.45 3.81
C ARG A 161 -20.47 13.97 2.96
N PHE A 162 -20.28 12.65 2.85
CA PHE A 162 -19.35 12.10 1.87
C PHE A 162 -20.07 11.74 0.56
N LEU A 163 -19.42 12.02 -0.55
CA LEU A 163 -19.86 11.68 -1.91
C LEU A 163 -18.89 10.64 -2.51
N PRO A 164 -19.20 9.34 -2.41
CA PRO A 164 -18.37 8.29 -2.97
C PRO A 164 -18.39 8.30 -4.50
N GLN A 165 -17.20 8.31 -5.12
CA GLN A 165 -17.03 8.28 -6.57
C GLN A 165 -16.10 7.13 -6.97
N ALA A 166 -16.65 6.14 -7.68
CA ALA A 166 -15.86 5.06 -8.24
C ALA A 166 -15.09 5.55 -9.47
N CYS A 167 -13.76 5.45 -9.47
CA CYS A 167 -12.91 5.94 -10.56
C CYS A 167 -12.40 4.79 -11.45
N VAL A 168 -13.32 4.13 -12.16
CA VAL A 168 -13.07 2.96 -13.00
C VAL A 168 -12.18 3.29 -14.21
N GLY A 169 -11.05 2.61 -14.35
CA GLY A 169 -10.10 2.82 -15.46
C GLY A 169 -9.01 3.86 -15.19
N LEU A 170 -9.12 4.65 -14.11
CA LEU A 170 -8.09 5.62 -13.73
C LEU A 170 -6.78 4.91 -13.31
N VAL A 171 -6.88 3.80 -12.59
CA VAL A 171 -5.73 2.98 -12.19
C VAL A 171 -4.97 2.48 -13.42
N ASP A 172 -5.69 1.99 -14.44
CA ASP A 172 -5.08 1.43 -15.66
C ASP A 172 -4.27 2.48 -16.44
N LEU A 173 -4.77 3.71 -16.53
CA LEU A 173 -4.05 4.80 -17.18
C LEU A 173 -2.81 5.22 -16.37
N ILE A 174 -2.93 5.27 -15.04
CA ILE A 174 -1.80 5.57 -14.16
C ILE A 174 -0.71 4.52 -14.32
N GLU A 175 -1.04 3.22 -14.31
CA GLU A 175 -0.05 2.16 -14.50
C GLU A 175 0.59 2.12 -15.89
N LYS A 176 -0.08 2.70 -16.90
CA LYS A 176 0.51 2.94 -18.23
C LYS A 176 1.42 4.17 -18.29
N GLY A 177 1.46 4.98 -17.23
CA GLY A 177 2.20 6.25 -17.20
C GLY A 177 1.47 7.40 -17.90
N GLU A 178 0.18 7.24 -18.23
CA GLU A 178 -0.62 8.24 -18.93
C GLU A 178 -1.21 9.29 -17.97
N LEU A 179 -0.36 9.92 -17.15
CA LEU A 179 -0.81 10.73 -16.01
C LEU A 179 -1.58 12.01 -16.41
N TYR A 180 -1.31 12.54 -17.60
CA TYR A 180 -1.86 13.81 -18.10
C TYR A 180 -2.50 13.67 -19.49
N SER A 181 -2.76 12.44 -19.95
CA SER A 181 -3.34 12.23 -21.28
C SER A 181 -4.76 12.81 -21.37
N PRO A 182 -5.26 13.15 -22.58
CA PRO A 182 -6.65 13.56 -22.75
C PRO A 182 -7.65 12.53 -22.21
N ALA A 183 -7.32 11.24 -22.26
CA ALA A 183 -8.13 10.18 -21.69
C ALA A 183 -8.20 10.26 -20.16
N THR A 184 -7.06 10.50 -19.48
CA THR A 184 -7.01 10.68 -18.02
C THR A 184 -7.77 11.92 -17.59
N VAL A 185 -7.55 13.06 -18.27
CA VAL A 185 -8.27 14.31 -17.97
C VAL A 185 -9.78 14.14 -18.17
N GLY A 186 -10.21 13.51 -19.27
CA GLY A 186 -11.63 13.27 -19.52
C GLY A 186 -12.29 12.32 -18.51
N LEU A 187 -11.56 11.34 -17.96
CA LEU A 187 -12.07 10.53 -16.83
C LEU A 187 -12.21 11.37 -15.56
N LEU A 188 -11.18 12.16 -15.23
CA LEU A 188 -11.19 13.02 -14.04
C LEU A 188 -12.34 14.04 -14.10
N GLU A 189 -12.60 14.66 -15.25
CA GLU A 189 -13.76 15.55 -15.44
C GLU A 189 -15.08 14.86 -15.09
N ARG A 190 -15.32 13.65 -15.64
CA ARG A 190 -16.55 12.90 -15.38
C ARG A 190 -16.72 12.55 -13.90
N TYR A 191 -15.63 12.34 -13.18
CA TYR A 191 -15.65 12.03 -11.76
C TYR A 191 -15.80 13.26 -10.87
N LEU A 192 -15.14 14.37 -11.24
CA LEU A 192 -15.05 15.55 -10.40
C LEU A 192 -16.25 16.49 -10.58
N ALA A 193 -16.79 16.62 -11.81
CA ALA A 193 -17.95 17.48 -12.09
C ALA A 193 -19.12 17.24 -11.12
N PRO A 194 -19.67 16.02 -10.97
CA PRO A 194 -20.81 15.80 -10.07
C PRO A 194 -20.48 16.02 -8.58
N LEU A 195 -19.21 15.91 -8.18
CA LEU A 195 -18.80 16.15 -6.80
C LEU A 195 -18.75 17.66 -6.51
N LEU A 196 -18.14 18.42 -7.42
CA LEU A 196 -17.99 19.87 -7.30
C LEU A 196 -19.35 20.58 -7.43
N GLU A 197 -20.23 20.13 -8.32
CA GLU A 197 -21.62 20.63 -8.44
C GLU A 197 -22.42 20.46 -7.15
N GLN A 198 -22.16 19.39 -6.40
CA GLN A 198 -22.77 19.14 -5.09
C GLN A 198 -22.05 19.88 -3.94
N GLY A 199 -21.10 20.75 -4.24
CA GLY A 199 -20.43 21.61 -3.26
C GLY A 199 -19.26 20.95 -2.53
N ALA A 200 -18.71 19.84 -3.05
CA ALA A 200 -17.49 19.26 -2.47
C ALA A 200 -16.33 20.26 -2.55
N ASP A 201 -15.78 20.63 -1.40
CA ASP A 201 -14.60 21.50 -1.32
C ASP A 201 -13.32 20.73 -0.96
N THR A 202 -13.48 19.47 -0.57
CA THR A 202 -12.42 18.58 -0.10
C THR A 202 -12.54 17.26 -0.82
N LEU A 203 -11.42 16.72 -1.30
CA LEU A 203 -11.34 15.46 -2.03
C LEU A 203 -10.43 14.48 -1.31
N VAL A 204 -10.93 13.28 -1.05
CA VAL A 204 -10.15 12.15 -0.52
C VAL A 204 -9.63 11.31 -1.68
N LEU A 205 -8.32 11.10 -1.71
CA LEU A 205 -7.66 10.14 -2.60
C LEU A 205 -7.67 8.75 -1.95
N GLY A 206 -8.76 8.02 -2.14
CA GLY A 206 -9.03 6.69 -1.60
C GLY A 206 -8.39 5.54 -2.39
N CYS A 207 -7.35 5.81 -3.18
CA CYS A 207 -6.54 4.81 -3.86
C CYS A 207 -5.08 5.28 -3.88
N THR A 208 -4.14 4.36 -3.69
CA THR A 208 -2.71 4.65 -3.62
C THR A 208 -2.12 5.14 -4.95
N HIS A 209 -2.80 4.92 -6.08
CA HIS A 209 -2.40 5.45 -7.39
C HIS A 209 -2.77 6.93 -7.57
N TYR A 210 -3.86 7.41 -6.97
CA TYR A 210 -4.40 8.73 -7.30
C TYR A 210 -3.50 9.93 -6.93
N PRO A 211 -2.60 9.85 -5.92
CA PRO A 211 -1.59 10.88 -5.71
C PRO A 211 -0.70 11.17 -6.93
N PHE A 212 -0.55 10.23 -7.87
CA PHE A 212 0.25 10.45 -9.09
C PHE A 212 -0.44 11.35 -10.12
N VAL A 213 -1.76 11.55 -10.02
CA VAL A 213 -2.53 12.43 -10.89
C VAL A 213 -3.07 13.65 -10.15
N ARG A 214 -2.47 13.98 -8.99
CA ARG A 214 -2.89 15.13 -8.17
C ARG A 214 -2.93 16.42 -8.97
N GLU A 215 -1.88 16.71 -9.73
CA GLU A 215 -1.81 17.93 -10.54
C GLU A 215 -2.89 17.98 -11.63
N ALA A 216 -3.24 16.83 -12.22
CA ALA A 216 -4.34 16.74 -13.18
C ALA A 216 -5.70 16.95 -12.49
N ILE A 217 -5.89 16.43 -11.28
CA ILE A 217 -7.07 16.69 -10.44
C ILE A 217 -7.18 18.20 -10.16
N ASP A 218 -6.10 18.83 -9.69
CA ASP A 218 -6.07 20.27 -9.39
C ASP A 218 -6.42 21.10 -10.64
N GLY A 219 -5.86 20.73 -11.80
CA GLY A 219 -6.16 21.38 -13.07
C GLY A 219 -7.63 21.25 -13.49
N VAL A 220 -8.25 20.08 -13.29
CA VAL A 220 -9.67 19.88 -13.57
C VAL A 220 -10.54 20.67 -12.58
N CYS A 221 -10.22 20.66 -11.28
CA CYS A 221 -10.94 21.44 -10.27
C CYS A 221 -10.92 22.94 -10.58
N ARG A 222 -9.74 23.51 -10.91
CA ARG A 222 -9.63 24.92 -11.31
C ARG A 222 -10.49 25.27 -12.51
N ARG A 223 -10.56 24.39 -13.51
CA ARG A 223 -11.37 24.63 -14.71
C ARG A 223 -12.87 24.50 -14.48
N LEU A 224 -13.31 23.53 -13.67
CA LEU A 224 -14.73 23.29 -13.43
C LEU A 224 -15.33 24.21 -12.37
N ALA A 225 -14.57 24.57 -11.33
CA ALA A 225 -15.06 25.30 -10.17
C ALA A 225 -14.33 26.63 -9.90
N GLY A 226 -13.36 27.01 -10.73
CA GLY A 226 -12.57 28.24 -10.55
C GLY A 226 -11.59 28.22 -9.38
N LYS A 227 -11.48 27.10 -8.65
CA LYS A 227 -10.63 26.95 -7.47
C LYS A 227 -10.14 25.51 -7.31
N GLU A 228 -9.09 25.35 -6.51
CA GLU A 228 -8.62 24.03 -6.09
C GLU A 228 -9.49 23.50 -4.94
N ALA A 229 -9.70 22.19 -4.91
CA ALA A 229 -10.26 21.51 -3.74
C ALA A 229 -9.13 21.12 -2.78
N ALA A 230 -9.40 21.09 -1.49
CA ALA A 230 -8.45 20.58 -0.51
C ALA A 230 -8.27 19.06 -0.73
N ILE A 231 -7.06 18.61 -1.00
CA ILE A 231 -6.79 17.18 -1.26
C ILE A 231 -6.23 16.50 -0.03
N VAL A 232 -6.86 15.38 0.34
CA VAL A 232 -6.42 14.49 1.42
C VAL A 232 -5.89 13.18 0.83
N ASP A 233 -4.60 12.95 0.97
CA ASP A 233 -3.97 11.64 0.74
C ASP A 233 -3.87 10.82 2.03
N THR A 234 -3.64 9.51 1.86
CA THR A 234 -3.57 8.54 2.95
C THR A 234 -2.13 8.24 3.42
N GLY A 235 -1.12 8.65 2.65
CA GLY A 235 0.28 8.31 2.89
C GLY A 235 0.83 8.95 4.15
N GLN A 236 0.46 10.20 4.44
CA GLN A 236 0.86 10.87 5.68
C GLN A 236 0.29 10.19 6.92
N ALA A 237 -0.99 9.78 6.89
CA ALA A 237 -1.66 9.12 8.01
C ALA A 237 -1.03 7.76 8.33
N VAL A 238 -0.75 6.96 7.29
CA VAL A 238 -0.02 5.68 7.42
C VAL A 238 1.35 5.89 8.02
N THR A 239 2.08 6.91 7.57
CA THR A 239 3.43 7.23 8.05
C THR A 239 3.45 7.61 9.53
N ARG A 240 2.52 8.49 9.97
CA ARG A 240 2.39 8.86 11.38
C ARG A 240 2.05 7.64 12.25
N GLN A 241 1.16 6.77 11.76
CA GLN A 241 0.77 5.56 12.47
C GLN A 241 1.94 4.57 12.60
N LEU A 242 2.72 4.38 11.54
CA LEU A 242 3.93 3.56 11.58
C LEU A 242 4.93 4.10 12.60
N LEU A 243 5.24 5.40 12.55
CA LEU A 243 6.17 6.04 13.49
C LEU A 243 5.74 5.81 14.95
N ARG A 244 4.48 6.10 15.27
CA ARG A 244 3.92 5.91 16.61
C ARG A 244 4.11 4.49 17.13
N LEU A 245 3.85 3.48 16.28
CA LEU A 245 3.99 2.07 16.67
C LEU A 245 5.46 1.67 16.85
N LEU A 246 6.36 2.16 15.99
CA LEU A 246 7.80 1.91 16.12
C LEU A 246 8.38 2.54 17.38
N GLU A 247 7.93 3.74 17.76
CA GLU A 247 8.34 4.42 18.99
C GLU A 247 7.82 3.69 20.23
N THR A 248 6.53 3.31 20.23
CA THR A 248 5.91 2.56 21.34
C THR A 248 6.64 1.23 21.57
N GLY A 249 7.02 0.53 20.49
CA GLY A 249 7.78 -0.71 20.56
C GLY A 249 9.29 -0.55 20.78
N ARG A 250 9.81 0.69 20.95
CA ARG A 250 11.25 1.01 20.98
C ARG A 250 12.06 0.43 19.81
N ALA A 251 11.40 0.24 18.66
CA ALA A 251 11.95 -0.38 17.45
C ALA A 251 12.37 0.67 16.38
N ALA A 252 12.19 1.97 16.64
CA ALA A 252 12.63 3.03 15.76
C ALA A 252 14.17 3.07 15.64
N ARG A 253 14.68 3.20 14.41
CA ARG A 253 16.13 3.17 14.18
C ARG A 253 16.78 4.48 14.62
N ARG A 254 17.80 4.37 15.49
CA ARG A 254 18.51 5.55 16.05
C ARG A 254 19.67 6.03 15.19
N GLN A 255 20.44 5.12 14.59
CA GLN A 255 21.60 5.44 13.76
C GLN A 255 21.30 5.32 12.27
N ARG A 256 22.03 6.10 11.44
CA ARG A 256 21.82 6.19 10.00
C ARG A 256 22.49 5.00 9.31
N ALA A 257 21.74 3.93 9.06
CA ALA A 257 22.15 2.99 8.02
C ALA A 257 21.90 3.68 6.67
N GLY A 258 22.86 3.60 5.74
CA GLY A 258 22.66 4.12 4.38
C GLY A 258 21.33 3.65 3.80
N LEU A 259 20.66 4.53 3.04
CA LEU A 259 19.36 4.26 2.45
C LEU A 259 19.41 2.96 1.62
N ALA A 260 18.59 1.98 2.00
CA ALA A 260 18.39 0.78 1.20
C ALA A 260 16.89 0.58 0.98
N VAL A 261 16.44 0.91 -0.23
CA VAL A 261 15.14 0.50 -0.76
C VAL A 261 15.39 -0.72 -1.64
N ARG A 262 14.82 -1.86 -1.29
CA ARG A 262 14.83 -3.07 -2.14
C ARG A 262 13.44 -3.29 -2.70
N LEU A 263 13.35 -3.40 -4.03
CA LEU A 263 12.08 -3.63 -4.74
C LEU A 263 11.98 -5.09 -5.15
N HIS A 264 10.85 -5.72 -4.81
CA HIS A 264 10.50 -7.07 -5.23
C HIS A 264 9.25 -7.02 -6.13
N HIS A 265 9.21 -7.92 -7.12
CA HIS A 265 8.06 -8.12 -7.98
C HIS A 265 7.49 -9.52 -7.82
N GLY A 266 6.18 -9.61 -7.55
CA GLY A 266 5.48 -10.89 -7.53
C GLY A 266 5.42 -11.52 -8.92
N GLN A 267 5.85 -12.78 -9.06
CA GLN A 267 5.44 -13.63 -10.19
C GLN A 267 4.00 -14.13 -9.92
N PRO A 268 3.20 -14.42 -10.97
CA PRO A 268 1.92 -15.11 -10.82
C PRO A 268 2.14 -16.46 -10.13
N LEU A 269 1.30 -16.79 -9.14
CA LEU A 269 1.30 -18.13 -8.55
C LEU A 269 0.68 -19.10 -9.56
N HIS A 270 1.43 -20.12 -9.96
CA HIS A 270 0.81 -21.29 -10.57
C HIS A 270 0.14 -22.09 -9.44
N THR A 271 -1.13 -22.44 -9.64
CA THR A 271 -1.90 -23.33 -8.76
C THR A 271 -1.30 -24.73 -8.82
N GLY A 272 -0.34 -25.01 -7.93
CA GLY A 272 0.29 -26.30 -7.77
C GLY A 272 0.77 -26.43 -6.34
N THR A 273 0.35 -27.50 -5.68
CA THR A 273 0.55 -27.83 -4.27
C THR A 273 2.01 -27.76 -3.81
N GLY A 274 2.21 -27.21 -2.60
CA GLY A 274 3.41 -27.42 -1.78
C GLY A 274 4.51 -26.37 -1.96
N LEU A 275 5.05 -25.89 -0.84
CA LEU A 275 6.23 -25.01 -0.77
C LEU A 275 7.36 -25.57 -1.66
N PRO A 276 7.75 -24.87 -2.74
CA PRO A 276 8.99 -24.07 -2.71
C PRO A 276 8.96 -22.89 -3.72
N TRP A 277 8.83 -21.63 -3.27
CA TRP A 277 8.73 -20.48 -4.20
C TRP A 277 9.65 -19.28 -3.89
N LEU A 278 10.59 -19.42 -2.95
CA LEU A 278 11.56 -18.37 -2.58
C LEU A 278 12.99 -18.59 -3.11
N ALA A 279 13.13 -19.17 -4.31
CA ALA A 279 14.36 -19.07 -5.09
C ALA A 279 14.09 -18.10 -6.27
N ALA A 280 14.83 -17.03 -6.55
CA ALA A 280 16.20 -16.70 -6.20
C ALA A 280 16.39 -15.17 -6.11
N ALA A 281 17.11 -14.72 -5.09
CA ALA A 281 17.97 -13.55 -5.15
C ALA A 281 19.35 -14.04 -4.70
N GLY A 282 20.17 -14.51 -5.65
CA GLY A 282 21.52 -15.00 -5.36
C GLY A 282 21.85 -16.36 -5.98
N SER A 283 21.87 -16.43 -7.30
CA SER A 283 22.71 -17.38 -8.05
C SER A 283 22.55 -17.06 -9.53
N ALA A 284 23.66 -16.77 -10.21
CA ALA A 284 23.70 -16.58 -11.65
C ALA A 284 22.96 -17.73 -12.34
N CYS A 285 21.86 -17.44 -13.03
CA CYS A 285 21.08 -18.44 -13.76
C CYS A 285 20.81 -17.91 -15.18
N PRO A 286 20.83 -18.78 -16.20
CA PRO A 286 21.07 -18.39 -17.58
C PRO A 286 19.87 -17.66 -18.19
N ARG A 287 20.11 -16.83 -19.21
CA ARG A 287 19.06 -16.17 -20.00
C ARG A 287 18.14 -17.20 -20.68
N PRO A 288 16.79 -17.11 -20.55
CA PRO A 288 15.93 -17.13 -21.75
C PRO A 288 14.71 -16.17 -21.63
N ALA A 289 14.31 -15.44 -22.69
CA ALA A 289 13.46 -15.81 -23.83
C ALA A 289 11.94 -15.82 -23.56
N THR A 290 11.30 -14.65 -23.43
CA THR A 290 9.93 -14.38 -23.95
C THR A 290 9.69 -12.86 -24.10
N ALA A 291 9.07 -12.46 -25.22
CA ALA A 291 8.81 -11.04 -25.55
C ALA A 291 7.85 -10.33 -24.56
N LYS A 292 6.99 -11.09 -23.88
CA LYS A 292 6.03 -10.59 -22.87
C LYS A 292 6.75 -10.11 -21.59
N ARG A 293 7.81 -10.82 -21.15
CA ARG A 293 8.68 -10.39 -20.02
C ARG A 293 9.43 -9.09 -20.33
N ARG A 294 9.98 -8.95 -21.54
CA ARG A 294 10.69 -7.71 -21.96
C ARG A 294 9.79 -6.46 -21.95
N ARG A 295 8.51 -6.60 -22.33
CA ARG A 295 7.55 -5.47 -22.29
C ARG A 295 7.19 -5.06 -20.86
N LEU A 296 7.00 -6.00 -19.95
CA LEU A 296 6.65 -5.72 -18.55
C LEU A 296 7.83 -5.06 -17.80
N THR A 297 9.04 -5.58 -17.98
CA THR A 297 10.27 -5.00 -17.41
C THR A 297 10.51 -3.59 -17.96
N ARG A 298 10.40 -3.38 -19.29
CA ARG A 298 10.56 -2.04 -19.89
C ARG A 298 9.50 -1.04 -19.42
N ARG A 299 8.25 -1.46 -19.25
CA ARG A 299 7.18 -0.61 -18.70
C ARG A 299 7.43 -0.24 -17.25
N PHE A 300 7.90 -1.20 -16.44
CA PHE A 300 8.31 -0.92 -15.07
C PHE A 300 9.50 0.04 -14.99
N THR A 301 10.51 -0.12 -15.86
CA THR A 301 11.65 0.83 -15.93
C THR A 301 11.22 2.21 -16.41
N ALA A 302 10.35 2.31 -17.40
CA ALA A 302 9.84 3.60 -17.88
C ALA A 302 8.97 4.31 -16.83
N PHE A 303 8.08 3.58 -16.15
CA PHE A 303 7.24 4.09 -15.08
C PHE A 303 8.07 4.47 -13.84
N SER A 304 9.02 3.63 -13.44
CA SER A 304 9.95 3.91 -12.35
C SER A 304 10.86 5.08 -12.66
N SER A 305 11.28 5.30 -13.91
CA SER A 305 12.07 6.48 -14.31
C SER A 305 11.22 7.76 -14.35
N ALA A 306 9.98 7.68 -14.84
CA ALA A 306 9.04 8.80 -14.82
C ALA A 306 8.68 9.23 -13.39
N ILE A 307 8.55 8.26 -12.47
CA ILE A 307 8.35 8.53 -11.04
C ILE A 307 9.66 8.90 -10.33
N ALA A 308 10.80 8.29 -10.63
CA ALA A 308 12.08 8.64 -10.00
C ALA A 308 12.46 10.10 -10.29
N ASN A 309 12.18 10.59 -11.50
CA ASN A 309 12.39 11.99 -11.88
C ASN A 309 11.44 12.96 -11.15
N SER A 310 10.24 12.52 -10.73
CA SER A 310 9.30 13.36 -9.96
C SER A 310 9.43 13.22 -8.43
N VAL A 311 10.21 12.25 -7.94
CA VAL A 311 10.33 11.92 -6.51
C VAL A 311 11.69 12.34 -5.91
N ALA A 312 12.57 13.00 -6.68
CA ALA A 312 13.89 13.46 -6.22
C ALA A 312 14.72 12.37 -5.48
N ILE A 313 14.50 11.11 -5.84
CA ILE A 313 15.38 10.01 -5.43
C ILE A 313 16.53 10.03 -6.43
N PRO A 314 17.79 10.24 -5.99
CA PRO A 314 18.90 10.33 -6.92
C PRO A 314 18.94 9.09 -7.83
N PRO A 315 18.97 9.27 -9.17
CA PRO A 315 18.81 8.17 -10.14
C PRO A 315 19.86 7.06 -9.97
N ARG A 316 20.99 7.36 -9.31
CA ARG A 316 22.09 6.42 -9.08
C ARG A 316 21.79 5.31 -8.05
N THR A 317 20.74 5.40 -7.24
CA THR A 317 20.39 4.37 -6.24
C THR A 317 19.32 3.37 -6.67
N LEU A 318 18.50 3.70 -7.68
CA LEU A 318 17.46 2.80 -8.21
C LEU A 318 17.98 1.92 -9.36
N TYR A 319 18.98 2.40 -10.11
CA TYR A 319 19.32 1.84 -11.42
C TYR A 319 20.31 0.65 -11.37
N ASN A 320 21.25 0.61 -10.42
CA ASN A 320 22.40 -0.32 -10.49
C ASN A 320 22.28 -1.64 -9.70
N ARG A 321 21.12 -1.96 -9.11
CA ARG A 321 20.91 -3.26 -8.43
C ARG A 321 19.71 -4.07 -8.94
N LEU A 322 19.07 -3.65 -10.02
CA LEU A 322 17.93 -4.36 -10.63
C LEU A 322 18.30 -5.15 -11.90
N LEU A 323 19.57 -5.12 -12.34
CA LEU A 323 20.03 -5.81 -13.56
C LEU A 323 21.32 -6.63 -13.40
N HIS A 324 21.80 -6.87 -12.19
CA HIS A 324 22.89 -7.80 -11.90
C HIS A 324 22.55 -8.69 -10.71
#